data_AF-A0A3D0ESG2-F1
#
_entry.id   AF-A0A3D0ESG2-F1
#
_cell.length_a   1.000
_cell.length_b   1.000
_cell.length_c   1.000
_cell.angle_alpha   90.00
_cell.angle_beta   90.00
_cell.angle_gamma   90.00
#
_symmetry.space_group_name_H-M   'P 1'
#
loop_
_entity.id
_entity.type
_entity.pdbx_description
1 polymer ?
#
loop_
_entity_poly.entity_id
_entity_poly.type
_entity_poly.pdbx_seq_one_letter_code
_entity_poly.pdbx_strand_id
1 'polypeptide(L)'
;MFKRLYLLGISLVLFSIPPVNARVTQLEITEIISVAGGKHFGDIGAYEKVSGIAYFEISPDHKRNKIITDIARARINADGNVEFNAKFEILRPVDPSKASGTLFVEAPSQGEKLSLGLLHDIDETIDLNFIDETTDLGNGFLFERGHTVAWIAWQAQIEEIDHRLVVDFPITLENDQPV
;
A
#
# COMPACT_ATOMS: atom_id res chain seq x y z
N MET A 1 -57.37 40.37 -28.55
CA MET A 1 -56.03 40.92 -28.26
C MET A 1 -55.71 40.66 -26.79
N PHE A 2 -55.17 39.48 -26.45
CA PHE A 2 -54.55 39.21 -25.15
C PHE A 2 -53.28 38.38 -25.39
N LYS A 3 -52.20 38.83 -24.75
CA LYS A 3 -50.80 38.46 -24.99
C LYS A 3 -50.33 37.43 -23.97
N ARG A 4 -49.41 36.55 -24.42
CA ARG A 4 -48.25 35.98 -23.69
C ARG A 4 -48.57 34.87 -22.67
N LEU A 5 -47.69 33.90 -22.35
CA LEU A 5 -46.24 33.77 -22.53
C LEU A 5 -45.89 32.25 -22.39
N TYR A 6 -45.09 31.66 -23.29
CA TYR A 6 -44.53 30.32 -23.06
C TYR A 6 -43.31 30.48 -22.12
N LEU A 7 -43.39 29.94 -20.89
CA LEU A 7 -42.23 29.80 -20.02
C LEU A 7 -41.48 28.53 -20.42
N LEU A 8 -40.33 28.70 -21.08
CA LEU A 8 -39.36 27.64 -21.29
C LEU A 8 -38.63 27.42 -19.95
N GLY A 9 -38.98 26.36 -19.23
CA GLY A 9 -38.30 25.97 -18.00
C GLY A 9 -36.92 25.40 -18.32
N ILE A 10 -35.85 26.13 -17.98
CA ILE A 10 -34.48 25.62 -18.03
C ILE A 10 -34.31 24.71 -16.81
N SER A 11 -34.29 23.40 -17.04
CA SER A 11 -33.93 22.42 -16.01
C SER A 11 -32.41 22.47 -15.82
N LEU A 12 -31.97 22.98 -14.67
CA LEU A 12 -30.57 22.98 -14.27
C LEU A 12 -30.24 21.59 -13.69
N VAL A 13 -29.69 20.72 -14.52
CA VAL A 13 -29.19 19.41 -14.06
C VAL A 13 -27.85 19.63 -13.38
N LEU A 14 -27.84 19.59 -12.05
CA LEU A 14 -26.63 19.57 -11.24
C LEU A 14 -25.99 18.18 -11.33
N PHE A 15 -25.00 18.03 -12.20
CA PHE A 15 -24.11 16.86 -12.17
C PHE A 15 -23.13 17.02 -11.00
N SER A 16 -23.33 16.21 -9.95
CA SER A 16 -22.30 15.99 -8.95
C SER A 16 -21.21 15.13 -9.58
N ILE A 17 -20.03 15.71 -9.85
CA ILE A 17 -18.86 14.92 -10.27
C ILE A 17 -18.33 14.23 -9.01
N PRO A 18 -18.41 12.89 -8.90
CA PRO A 18 -17.85 12.22 -7.74
C PRO A 18 -16.33 12.46 -7.69
N PRO A 19 -15.75 12.63 -6.49
CA PRO A 19 -14.33 12.91 -6.35
C PRO A 19 -13.50 11.73 -6.88
N VAL A 20 -12.74 12.01 -7.94
CA VAL A 20 -11.83 11.08 -8.60
C VAL A 20 -10.56 10.98 -7.76
N ASN A 21 -10.50 10.02 -6.84
CA ASN A 21 -9.36 9.81 -5.95
C ASN A 21 -8.71 8.44 -6.23
N ALA A 22 -7.38 8.40 -6.27
CA ALA A 22 -6.64 7.19 -5.95
C ALA A 22 -6.57 7.09 -4.42
N ARG A 23 -7.03 6.00 -3.82
CA ARG A 23 -7.05 5.87 -2.36
C ARG A 23 -6.83 4.43 -1.91
N VAL A 24 -6.24 4.29 -0.73
CA VAL A 24 -6.38 3.08 0.09
C VAL A 24 -7.80 3.07 0.62
N THR A 25 -8.54 2.00 0.35
CA THR A 25 -9.94 1.84 0.79
C THR A 25 -10.01 1.07 2.10
N GLN A 26 -9.09 0.13 2.31
CA GLN A 26 -9.02 -0.70 3.50
C GLN A 26 -7.58 -1.14 3.77
N LEU A 27 -7.23 -1.26 5.05
CA LEU A 27 -6.06 -1.99 5.53
C LEU A 27 -6.56 -3.19 6.34
N GLU A 28 -6.29 -4.39 5.86
CA GLU A 28 -6.53 -5.63 6.60
C GLU A 28 -5.23 -6.03 7.29
N ILE A 29 -5.27 -6.12 8.63
CA ILE A 29 -4.14 -6.61 9.42
C ILE A 29 -4.32 -8.11 9.57
N THR A 30 -3.33 -8.88 9.12
CA THR A 30 -3.35 -10.35 9.17
C THR A 30 -2.53 -10.88 10.33
N GLU A 31 -1.47 -10.18 10.75
CA GLU A 31 -0.55 -10.62 11.79
C GLU A 31 0.05 -9.42 12.53
N ILE A 32 0.23 -9.59 13.85
CA ILE A 32 1.07 -8.73 14.67
C ILE A 32 1.93 -9.63 15.55
N ILE A 33 3.26 -9.52 15.43
CA ILE A 33 4.23 -10.27 16.24
C ILE A 33 5.27 -9.34 16.84
N SER A 34 5.79 -9.67 18.02
CA SER A 34 7.03 -9.04 18.51
C SER A 34 8.21 -9.48 17.64
N VAL A 35 9.24 -8.65 17.50
CA VAL A 35 10.45 -9.02 16.73
C VAL A 35 11.71 -8.98 17.59
N ALA A 36 12.80 -9.55 17.06
CA ALA A 36 14.13 -9.54 17.69
C ALA A 36 14.13 -10.06 19.14
N GLY A 37 13.33 -11.09 19.42
CA GLY A 37 13.17 -11.71 20.74
C GLY A 37 12.60 -10.76 21.80
N GLY A 38 11.92 -9.68 21.40
CA GLY A 38 11.46 -8.63 22.32
C GLY A 38 12.60 -7.74 22.83
N LYS A 39 13.77 -7.73 22.16
CA LYS A 39 14.90 -6.84 22.48
C LYS A 39 14.43 -5.39 22.53
N HIS A 40 14.94 -4.66 23.51
CA HIS A 40 14.74 -3.21 23.63
C HIS A 40 15.79 -2.46 22.83
N PHE A 41 15.37 -1.44 22.10
CA PHE A 41 16.23 -0.55 21.32
C PHE A 41 16.30 0.82 21.99
N GLY A 42 17.34 1.01 22.82
CA GLY A 42 17.48 2.22 23.66
C GLY A 42 16.24 2.49 24.52
N ASP A 43 15.88 3.77 24.65
CA ASP A 43 14.73 4.23 25.44
C ASP A 43 13.37 4.13 24.71
N ILE A 44 13.39 3.65 23.45
CA ILE A 44 12.20 3.45 22.62
C ILE A 44 11.47 2.17 23.00
N GLY A 45 12.23 1.14 23.39
CA GLY A 45 11.71 -0.16 23.82
C GLY A 45 11.64 -1.19 22.70
N ALA A 46 10.74 -2.17 22.86
CA ALA A 46 10.57 -3.26 21.93
C ALA A 46 9.83 -2.82 20.65
N TYR A 47 10.01 -3.60 19.58
CA TYR A 47 9.34 -3.41 18.29
C TYR A 47 8.45 -4.61 17.97
N GLU A 48 7.43 -4.34 17.16
CA GLU A 48 6.54 -5.33 16.59
C GLU A 48 6.48 -5.21 15.06
N LYS A 49 6.26 -6.33 14.39
CA LYS A 49 5.91 -6.43 12.98
C LYS A 49 4.41 -6.51 12.85
N VAL A 50 3.84 -5.68 11.97
CA VAL A 50 2.45 -5.72 11.53
C VAL A 50 2.45 -6.08 10.05
N SER A 51 1.83 -7.21 9.69
CA SER A 51 1.68 -7.63 8.30
C SER A 51 0.22 -7.56 7.87
N GLY A 52 -0.02 -7.32 6.59
CA GLY A 52 -1.39 -7.17 6.10
C GLY A 52 -1.53 -6.97 4.60
N ILE A 53 -2.76 -6.68 4.20
CA ILE A 53 -3.18 -6.40 2.83
C ILE A 53 -3.78 -5.00 2.76
N ALA A 54 -3.25 -4.18 1.87
CA ALA A 54 -3.82 -2.88 1.54
C ALA A 54 -4.67 -2.99 0.28
N TYR A 55 -5.92 -2.53 0.35
CA TYR A 55 -6.85 -2.50 -0.77
C TYR A 55 -6.91 -1.10 -1.37
N PHE A 56 -6.93 -1.03 -2.70
CA PHE A 56 -6.83 0.21 -3.46
C PHE A 56 -7.95 0.33 -4.48
N GLU A 57 -8.36 1.58 -4.70
CA GLU A 57 -9.18 1.98 -5.83
C GLU A 57 -8.54 3.15 -6.55
N ILE A 58 -8.46 3.05 -7.89
CA ILE A 58 -7.99 4.14 -8.75
C ILE A 58 -8.97 4.37 -9.90
N SER A 59 -9.31 5.64 -10.15
CA SER A 59 -10.13 5.95 -11.32
C SER A 59 -9.30 5.92 -12.61
N PRO A 60 -9.72 5.19 -13.66
CA PRO A 60 -9.03 5.18 -14.95
C PRO A 60 -9.10 6.54 -15.66
N ASP A 61 -10.12 7.35 -15.35
CA ASP A 61 -10.32 8.66 -15.96
C ASP A 61 -9.54 9.80 -15.31
N HIS A 62 -8.89 9.54 -14.17
CA HIS A 62 -8.06 10.53 -13.53
C HIS A 62 -6.86 10.90 -14.43
N LYS A 63 -6.60 12.20 -14.63
CA LYS A 63 -5.51 12.68 -15.50
C LYS A 63 -4.15 12.03 -15.20
N ARG A 64 -3.83 11.81 -13.92
CA ARG A 64 -2.58 11.15 -13.50
C ARG A 64 -2.54 9.64 -13.78
N ASN A 65 -3.69 8.99 -13.91
CA ASN A 65 -3.79 7.55 -14.07
C ASN A 65 -3.87 7.17 -15.56
N LYS A 66 -4.32 8.08 -16.44
CA LYS A 66 -4.37 7.86 -17.90
C LYS A 66 -3.04 7.52 -18.56
N ILE A 67 -1.91 7.77 -17.88
CA ILE A 67 -0.58 7.37 -18.36
C ILE A 67 -0.31 5.87 -18.14
N ILE A 68 -1.05 5.21 -17.26
CA ILE A 68 -0.95 3.77 -17.00
C ILE A 68 -1.49 3.04 -18.23
N THR A 69 -0.64 2.24 -18.84
CA THR A 69 -0.98 1.43 -20.01
C THR A 69 -2.20 0.57 -19.72
N ASP A 70 -3.15 0.55 -20.66
CA ASP A 70 -4.35 -0.27 -20.62
C ASP A 70 -5.27 -0.09 -19.40
N ILE A 71 -5.10 0.97 -18.60
CA ILE A 71 -5.96 1.21 -17.44
C ILE A 71 -7.45 1.33 -17.80
N ALA A 72 -7.76 1.86 -18.99
CA ALA A 72 -9.12 1.95 -19.51
C ALA A 72 -9.72 0.60 -19.92
N ARG A 73 -8.90 -0.45 -19.98
CA ARG A 73 -9.27 -1.84 -20.31
C ARG A 73 -9.37 -2.73 -19.08
N ALA A 74 -8.98 -2.25 -17.90
CA ALA A 74 -9.13 -2.99 -16.65
C ALA A 74 -10.61 -3.08 -16.24
N ARG A 75 -10.99 -4.15 -15.54
CA ARG A 75 -12.31 -4.23 -14.93
C ARG A 75 -12.47 -3.12 -13.89
N ILE A 76 -13.65 -2.51 -13.85
CA ILE A 76 -14.01 -1.47 -12.90
C ILE A 76 -15.14 -1.95 -11.98
N ASN A 77 -15.15 -1.46 -10.74
CA ASN A 77 -16.19 -1.69 -9.77
C ASN A 77 -17.43 -0.81 -10.04
N ALA A 78 -18.45 -0.93 -9.18
CA ALA A 78 -19.71 -0.18 -9.31
C ALA A 78 -19.52 1.35 -9.23
N ASP A 79 -18.44 1.80 -8.59
CA ASP A 79 -18.07 3.21 -8.47
C ASP A 79 -17.20 3.71 -9.63
N GLY A 80 -16.93 2.86 -10.62
CA GLY A 80 -16.16 3.19 -11.81
C GLY A 80 -14.64 3.23 -11.59
N ASN A 81 -14.15 2.59 -10.52
CA ASN A 81 -12.72 2.52 -10.19
C ASN A 81 -12.15 1.13 -10.49
N VAL A 82 -10.87 1.10 -10.83
CA VAL A 82 -10.06 -0.11 -10.92
C VAL A 82 -9.62 -0.50 -9.51
N GLU A 83 -9.87 -1.75 -9.13
CA GLU A 83 -9.52 -2.33 -7.82
C GLU A 83 -8.25 -3.17 -7.91
N PHE A 84 -7.41 -3.09 -6.88
CA PHE A 84 -6.25 -3.96 -6.69
C PHE A 84 -5.85 -4.02 -5.23
N ASN A 85 -4.99 -4.96 -4.85
CA ASN A 85 -4.50 -5.09 -3.48
C ASN A 85 -3.01 -5.44 -3.43
N ALA A 86 -2.34 -5.02 -2.36
CA ALA A 86 -0.91 -5.23 -2.16
C ALA A 86 -0.60 -5.67 -0.74
N LYS A 87 0.31 -6.64 -0.58
CA LYS A 87 0.84 -6.99 0.73
C LYS A 87 1.72 -5.87 1.27
N PHE A 88 1.64 -5.63 2.57
CA PHE A 88 2.50 -4.69 3.28
C PHE A 88 3.02 -5.30 4.59
N GLU A 89 4.14 -4.77 5.06
CA GLU A 89 4.65 -5.02 6.41
C GLU A 89 5.13 -3.72 7.04
N ILE A 90 5.02 -3.61 8.36
CA ILE A 90 5.44 -2.45 9.14
C ILE A 90 6.18 -2.93 10.39
N LEU A 91 7.38 -2.40 10.65
CA LEU A 91 8.07 -2.49 11.93
C LEU A 91 7.87 -1.18 12.69
N ARG A 92 7.28 -1.24 13.89
CA ARG A 92 6.99 -0.06 14.72
C ARG A 92 7.28 -0.32 16.21
N PRO A 93 7.51 0.74 17.01
CA PRO A 93 7.56 0.59 18.47
C PRO A 93 6.26 0.01 19.02
N VAL A 94 6.38 -0.87 20.02
CA VAL A 94 5.21 -1.41 20.74
C VAL A 94 4.49 -0.31 21.51
N ASP A 95 5.21 0.67 22.05
CA ASP A 95 4.63 1.90 22.62
C ASP A 95 4.56 3.00 21.54
N PRO A 96 3.38 3.32 21.00
CA PRO A 96 3.25 4.32 19.94
C PRO A 96 3.65 5.72 20.39
N SER A 97 3.64 6.02 21.69
CA SER A 97 4.08 7.32 22.22
C SER A 97 5.59 7.55 22.08
N LYS A 98 6.35 6.47 21.84
CA LYS A 98 7.80 6.49 21.59
C LYS A 98 8.15 6.58 20.11
N ALA A 99 7.17 6.53 19.21
CA ALA A 99 7.41 6.72 17.80
C ALA A 99 7.84 8.17 17.52
N SER A 100 8.89 8.32 16.73
CA SER A 100 9.45 9.62 16.31
C SER A 100 8.56 10.39 15.33
N GLY A 101 7.57 9.72 14.73
CA GLY A 101 6.78 10.26 13.61
C GLY A 101 7.49 10.20 12.25
N THR A 102 8.73 9.68 12.19
CA THR A 102 9.42 9.41 10.93
C THR A 102 9.09 8.01 10.42
N LEU A 103 8.71 7.92 9.15
CA LEU A 103 8.45 6.68 8.44
C LEU A 103 9.50 6.50 7.33
N PHE A 104 10.20 5.38 7.34
CA PHE A 104 11.00 4.91 6.23
C PHE A 104 10.16 3.91 5.43
N VAL A 105 9.90 4.20 4.15
CA VAL A 105 9.13 3.31 3.26
C VAL A 105 10.04 2.82 2.16
N GLU A 106 10.02 1.51 1.93
CA GLU A 106 10.67 0.86 0.79
C GLU A 106 9.61 0.19 -0.08
N ALA A 107 9.76 0.34 -1.39
CA ALA A 107 9.01 -0.39 -2.40
C ALA A 107 9.97 -1.47 -2.95
N PRO A 108 9.91 -2.72 -2.45
CA PRO A 108 10.93 -3.73 -2.71
C PRO A 108 11.05 -4.03 -4.20
N SER A 109 12.27 -4.02 -4.73
CA SER A 109 12.52 -4.48 -6.10
C SER A 109 12.32 -6.00 -6.15
N GLN A 110 11.51 -6.49 -7.09
CA GLN A 110 11.15 -7.92 -7.19
C GLN A 110 10.56 -8.54 -5.92
N GLY A 111 10.05 -7.74 -4.98
CA GLY A 111 9.56 -8.23 -3.69
C GLY A 111 10.63 -8.46 -2.62
N GLU A 112 11.89 -8.12 -2.90
CA GLU A 112 13.07 -8.35 -2.02
C GLU A 112 13.37 -7.12 -1.14
N LYS A 113 13.32 -7.29 0.19
CA LYS A 113 13.61 -6.21 1.14
C LYS A 113 15.12 -6.09 1.37
N LEU A 114 15.69 -4.90 1.13
CA LEU A 114 17.14 -4.69 1.20
C LEU A 114 17.54 -3.59 2.20
N SER A 115 16.79 -2.49 2.24
CA SER A 115 17.27 -1.26 2.86
C SER A 115 17.48 -1.40 4.37
N LEU A 116 16.66 -2.19 5.06
CA LEU A 116 16.83 -2.45 6.50
C LEU A 116 18.16 -3.15 6.78
N GLY A 117 18.54 -4.16 6.00
CA GLY A 117 19.79 -4.88 6.21
C GLY A 117 21.01 -3.97 6.11
N LEU A 118 21.03 -3.09 5.12
CA LEU A 118 22.09 -2.10 4.94
C LEU A 118 22.14 -1.06 6.07
N LEU A 119 20.99 -0.61 6.56
CA LEU A 119 20.92 0.43 7.60
C LEU A 119 21.18 -0.13 9.01
N HIS A 120 20.81 -1.39 9.24
CA HIS A 120 20.95 -2.05 10.54
C HIS A 120 22.20 -2.94 10.65
N ASP A 121 23.00 -3.06 9.58
CA ASP A 121 24.16 -3.97 9.54
C ASP A 121 23.75 -5.42 9.85
N ILE A 122 22.67 -5.87 9.20
CA ILE A 122 22.15 -7.24 9.35
C ILE A 122 23.00 -8.18 8.50
N ASP A 123 23.32 -9.35 9.07
CA ASP A 123 24.04 -10.41 8.37
C ASP A 123 23.31 -10.80 7.07
N GLU A 124 24.05 -10.91 5.96
CA GLU A 124 23.50 -11.18 4.62
C GLU A 124 22.82 -12.54 4.48
N THR A 125 23.04 -13.45 5.44
CA THR A 125 22.39 -14.77 5.47
C THR A 125 20.97 -14.73 6.05
N ILE A 126 20.55 -13.61 6.64
CA ILE A 126 19.20 -13.42 7.17
C ILE A 126 18.25 -13.06 6.03
N ASP A 127 17.21 -13.86 5.86
CA ASP A 127 16.12 -13.58 4.92
C ASP A 127 15.19 -12.48 5.47
N LEU A 128 15.32 -11.25 4.94
CA LEU A 128 14.48 -10.13 5.34
C LEU A 128 13.06 -10.20 4.77
N ASN A 129 12.77 -11.08 3.82
CA ASN A 129 11.40 -11.32 3.39
C ASN A 129 10.62 -12.12 4.45
N PHE A 130 11.31 -12.91 5.28
CA PHE A 130 10.75 -13.68 6.37
C PHE A 130 11.25 -13.21 7.76
N ILE A 131 10.68 -12.09 8.25
CA ILE A 131 10.95 -11.59 9.60
C ILE A 131 9.98 -12.22 10.59
N ASP A 132 10.51 -12.98 11.54
CA ASP A 132 9.78 -13.62 12.64
C ASP A 132 10.18 -13.06 14.03
N GLU A 133 9.68 -13.69 15.10
CA GLU A 133 9.96 -13.26 16.46
C GLU A 133 11.44 -13.35 16.85
N THR A 134 12.22 -14.21 16.19
CA THR A 134 13.60 -14.54 16.57
C THR A 134 14.65 -13.93 15.65
N THR A 135 14.22 -13.38 14.52
CA THR A 135 15.07 -12.77 13.50
C THR A 135 15.95 -11.69 14.11
N ASP A 136 17.27 -11.78 13.89
CA ASP A 136 18.22 -10.76 14.31
C ASP A 136 18.14 -9.56 13.36
N LEU A 137 17.64 -8.44 13.87
CA LEU A 137 17.49 -7.19 13.12
C LEU A 137 18.69 -6.25 13.28
N GLY A 138 19.86 -6.80 13.62
CA GLY A 138 21.15 -6.14 13.64
C GLY A 138 21.29 -5.10 14.75
N ASN A 139 22.02 -4.02 14.42
CA ASN A 139 22.34 -2.96 15.37
C ASN A 139 21.13 -2.10 15.78
N GLY A 140 20.01 -2.16 15.05
CA GLY A 140 18.79 -1.41 15.38
C GLY A 140 18.88 0.10 15.14
N PHE A 141 19.75 0.57 14.24
CA PHE A 141 20.00 2.00 13.99
C PHE A 141 18.72 2.85 13.86
N LEU A 142 17.72 2.40 13.08
CA LEU A 142 16.45 3.12 12.95
C LEU A 142 15.59 2.97 14.20
N PHE A 143 15.66 1.81 14.85
CA PHE A 143 14.80 1.47 15.98
C PHE A 143 15.13 2.26 17.24
N GLU A 144 16.42 2.48 17.51
CA GLU A 144 16.90 3.33 18.62
C GLU A 144 16.44 4.79 18.49
N ARG A 145 15.98 5.20 17.29
CA ARG A 145 15.46 6.54 17.00
C ARG A 145 13.94 6.62 16.99
N GLY A 146 13.25 5.51 17.25
CA GLY A 146 11.78 5.48 17.23
C GLY A 146 11.20 5.55 15.81
N HIS A 147 11.97 5.22 14.78
CA HIS A 147 11.48 5.27 13.40
C HIS A 147 10.61 4.06 13.08
N THR A 148 9.55 4.28 12.30
CA THR A 148 8.76 3.20 11.71
C THR A 148 9.36 2.83 10.36
N VAL A 149 9.45 1.54 10.08
CA VAL A 149 9.87 1.03 8.76
C VAL A 149 8.68 0.33 8.13
N ALA A 150 8.43 0.55 6.85
CA ALA A 150 7.36 -0.10 6.13
C ALA A 150 7.78 -0.54 4.74
N TRP A 151 7.20 -1.64 4.29
CA TRP A 151 7.31 -2.13 2.94
C TRP A 151 5.93 -2.31 2.35
N ILE A 152 5.83 -2.04 1.05
CA ILE A 152 4.62 -2.35 0.29
C ILE A 152 4.99 -2.93 -1.06
N ALA A 153 4.31 -4.02 -1.43
CA ALA A 153 4.43 -4.58 -2.76
C ALA A 153 4.00 -3.53 -3.81
N TRP A 154 4.72 -3.45 -4.92
CA TRP A 154 4.42 -2.49 -5.99
C TRP A 154 4.63 -3.04 -7.40
N GLN A 155 5.45 -4.08 -7.54
CA GLN A 155 5.87 -4.61 -8.83
C GLN A 155 4.92 -5.72 -9.29
N ALA A 156 4.51 -5.65 -10.56
CA ALA A 156 3.69 -6.68 -11.18
C ALA A 156 4.51 -7.94 -11.49
N GLN A 157 3.81 -9.07 -11.69
CA GLN A 157 4.39 -10.34 -12.15
C GLN A 157 5.49 -10.89 -11.23
N ILE A 158 5.36 -10.63 -9.93
CA ILE A 158 6.20 -11.27 -8.91
C ILE A 158 5.48 -12.53 -8.44
N GLU A 159 6.15 -13.67 -8.58
CA GLU A 159 5.68 -14.92 -7.99
C GLU A 159 5.86 -14.86 -6.47
N GLU A 160 4.88 -15.38 -5.74
CA GLU A 160 4.95 -15.50 -4.29
C GLU A 160 5.81 -16.71 -3.89
N ILE A 161 7.10 -16.60 -4.20
CA ILE A 161 8.15 -17.50 -3.74
C ILE A 161 8.94 -16.78 -2.63
N ASP A 162 9.50 -17.56 -1.69
CA ASP A 162 10.42 -17.06 -0.66
C ASP A 162 9.90 -15.81 0.09
N HIS A 163 8.62 -15.84 0.48
CA HIS A 163 7.96 -14.80 1.28
C HIS A 163 7.95 -13.38 0.67
N ARG A 164 8.16 -13.25 -0.64
CA ARG A 164 8.14 -11.97 -1.35
C ARG A 164 6.82 -11.23 -1.18
N LEU A 165 6.92 -9.90 -1.09
CA LEU A 165 5.76 -9.03 -1.12
C LEU A 165 5.21 -8.91 -2.55
N VAL A 166 3.96 -9.32 -2.72
CA VAL A 166 3.26 -9.36 -4.02
C VAL A 166 2.09 -8.39 -4.09
N VAL A 167 1.83 -7.90 -5.30
CA VAL A 167 0.64 -7.12 -5.67
C VAL A 167 -0.23 -7.97 -6.57
N ASP A 168 -1.52 -7.97 -6.30
CA ASP A 168 -2.55 -8.53 -7.17
C ASP A 168 -3.16 -7.41 -8.01
N PHE A 169 -2.60 -7.20 -9.20
CA PHE A 169 -3.11 -6.25 -10.18
C PHE A 169 -4.21 -6.89 -11.05
N PRO A 170 -5.23 -6.12 -11.44
CA PRO A 170 -6.29 -6.62 -12.29
C PRO A 170 -5.76 -6.91 -13.69
N ILE A 171 -6.34 -7.92 -14.32
CA ILE A 171 -6.13 -8.18 -15.73
C ILE A 171 -6.84 -7.13 -16.59
N THR A 172 -6.23 -6.80 -17.72
CA THR A 172 -6.81 -5.97 -18.76
C THR A 172 -7.53 -6.84 -19.77
N LEU A 173 -8.65 -6.35 -20.30
CA LEU A 173 -9.53 -7.11 -21.18
C LEU A 173 -9.75 -6.37 -22.52
N GLU A 174 -9.79 -7.12 -23.61
CA GLU A 174 -10.30 -6.68 -24.91
C GLU A 174 -11.38 -7.67 -25.37
N ASN A 175 -12.61 -7.20 -25.61
CA ASN A 175 -13.77 -8.04 -25.93
C ASN A 175 -13.99 -9.18 -24.91
N ASP A 176 -13.88 -8.86 -23.62
CA ASP A 176 -14.00 -9.79 -22.48
C ASP A 176 -12.96 -10.94 -22.49
N GLN A 177 -11.86 -10.79 -23.24
CA GLN A 177 -10.72 -11.71 -23.24
C GLN A 177 -9.47 -11.02 -22.68
N PRO A 178 -8.62 -11.72 -21.91
CA PRO A 178 -7.34 -11.18 -21.47
C PRO A 178 -6.47 -10.76 -22.66
N VAL A 179 -5.78 -9.63 -22.51
CA VAL A 179 -4.78 -9.12 -23.48
C VAL A 179 -3.39 -9.07 -22.91
#